data_AF-A0A1F8QVY2-F1
#
_entry.id   AF-A0A1F8QVY2-F1
#
_cell.length_a   1.000
_cell.length_b   1.000
_cell.length_c   1.000
_cell.angle_alpha   90.00
_cell.angle_beta   90.00
_cell.angle_gamma   90.00
#
_symmetry.space_group_name_H-M   'P 1'
#
loop_
_entity.id
_entity.type
_entity.pdbx_description
1 polymer ?
#
loop_
_entity_poly.entity_id
_entity_poly.type
_entity_poly.pdbx_seq_one_letter_code
_entity_poly.pdbx_strand_id
1 'polypeptide(L)'
;MVLDVGASNTAAFAILAWCSDLPETFLLSTCEPLECKNARDQAKWIERADKIYHFTFIRGDHGALGKGYLDEMRKYHSIPISGVEKKDKRGYIELLNDALETHRLVIVRGGTETWQKQAGELLWKDERRLEEMPGMRNHSCDAALYAWREAKHYSHETREPKPKLDAIEQAEMDAIDDELAALELDGCQLPDCYR
;
A
#
# COMPACT_ATOMS: atom_id res chain seq x y z
N MET A 1 -2.26 -2.43 -0.48
CA MET A 1 -2.53 -1.64 0.75
C MET A 1 -2.39 -2.53 1.96
N VAL A 2 -1.83 -2.03 3.05
CA VAL A 2 -1.91 -2.72 4.35
C VAL A 2 -2.44 -1.78 5.40
N LEU A 3 -3.40 -2.32 6.14
CA LEU A 3 -4.10 -1.73 7.25
C LEU A 3 -3.52 -2.34 8.52
N ASP A 4 -3.16 -1.51 9.50
CA ASP A 4 -2.92 -1.95 10.86
C ASP A 4 -4.21 -1.81 11.67
N VAL A 5 -4.82 -2.95 12.01
CA VAL A 5 -6.02 -3.00 12.85
C VAL A 5 -5.61 -3.16 14.31
N GLY A 6 -5.42 -2.02 14.97
CA GLY A 6 -5.21 -1.97 16.41
C GLY A 6 -6.47 -2.38 17.19
N ALA A 7 -6.32 -3.30 18.13
CA ALA A 7 -7.37 -3.70 19.08
C ALA A 7 -7.78 -2.58 20.08
N SER A 8 -7.06 -1.46 20.10
CA SER A 8 -7.11 -0.42 21.15
C SER A 8 -7.57 0.96 20.66
N ASN A 9 -8.54 1.03 19.74
CA ASN A 9 -9.21 2.26 19.26
C ASN A 9 -8.45 3.16 18.27
N THR A 10 -7.34 2.72 17.67
CA THR A 10 -6.68 3.50 16.60
C THR A 10 -6.31 2.57 15.45
N ALA A 11 -7.00 2.75 14.32
CA ALA A 11 -6.65 2.11 13.06
C ALA A 11 -5.67 3.00 12.31
N ALA A 12 -4.62 2.40 11.74
CA ALA A 12 -3.69 3.10 10.86
C ALA A 12 -3.73 2.44 9.47
N PHE A 13 -3.82 3.27 8.44
CA PHE A 13 -3.84 2.81 7.05
C PHE A 13 -2.55 3.24 6.37
N ALA A 14 -1.94 2.35 5.59
CA ALA A 14 -0.84 2.67 4.70
C ALA A 14 -1.12 2.14 3.29
N ILE A 15 -1.09 3.07 2.33
CA ILE A 15 -1.28 2.79 0.90
C ILE A 15 0.08 2.89 0.22
N LEU A 16 0.51 1.76 -0.32
CA LEU A 16 1.70 1.67 -1.15
C LEU A 16 1.32 1.21 -2.55
N ALA A 17 2.06 1.72 -3.53
CA ALA A 17 2.09 1.21 -4.89
C ALA A 17 3.48 0.66 -5.20
N TRP A 18 3.53 -0.34 -6.07
CA TRP A 18 4.76 -0.84 -6.67
C TRP A 18 4.46 -1.25 -8.11
N CYS A 19 5.49 -1.29 -8.93
CA CYS A 19 5.42 -1.73 -10.31
C CYS A 19 6.41 -2.89 -10.49
N SER A 20 6.12 -3.86 -11.37
CA SER A 20 7.09 -4.90 -11.73
C SER A 20 8.27 -4.35 -12.54
N ASP A 21 8.07 -3.20 -13.17
CA ASP A 21 9.00 -2.55 -14.10
C ASP A 21 9.79 -1.43 -13.44
N LEU A 22 9.51 -1.13 -12.16
CA LEU A 22 10.28 -0.23 -11.32
C LEU A 22 10.80 -0.95 -10.08
N PRO A 23 12.08 -0.78 -9.72
CA PRO A 23 12.62 -1.32 -8.48
C PRO A 23 12.15 -0.53 -7.24
N GLU A 24 11.49 0.62 -7.41
CA GLU A 24 10.96 1.44 -6.33
C GLU A 24 9.56 1.01 -5.86
N THR A 25 9.31 1.24 -4.58
CA THR A 25 7.98 1.26 -3.97
C THR A 25 7.61 2.70 -3.61
N PHE A 26 6.33 3.02 -3.68
CA PHE A 26 5.84 4.37 -3.44
C PHE A 26 4.87 4.36 -2.26
N LEU A 27 5.22 5.03 -1.17
CA LEU A 27 4.28 5.32 -0.09
C LEU A 27 3.39 6.47 -0.54
N LEU A 28 2.15 6.16 -0.90
CA LEU A 28 1.19 7.12 -1.47
C LEU A 28 0.46 7.90 -0.37
N SER A 29 -0.02 7.20 0.65
CA SER A 29 -0.80 7.81 1.71
C SER A 29 -0.74 7.00 3.01
N THR A 30 -0.75 7.70 4.13
CA THR A 30 -0.89 7.15 5.47
C THR A 30 -1.86 7.98 6.29
N CYS A 31 -2.75 7.35 7.05
CA CYS A 31 -3.66 8.08 7.92
C CYS A 31 -4.06 7.27 9.16
N GLU A 32 -4.47 7.98 10.20
CA GLU A 32 -5.03 7.42 11.44
C GLU A 32 -6.39 8.08 11.72
N PRO A 33 -7.45 7.68 10.99
CA PRO A 33 -8.75 8.32 11.07
C PRO A 33 -9.38 8.07 12.45
N LEU A 34 -9.58 9.15 13.21
CA LEU A 34 -10.16 9.13 14.56
C LEU A 34 -11.60 8.59 14.59
N GLU A 35 -12.29 8.67 13.45
CA GLU A 35 -13.64 8.17 13.24
C GLU A 35 -13.69 6.65 13.01
N CYS A 36 -12.59 6.00 12.64
CA CYS A 36 -12.57 4.56 12.33
C CYS A 36 -12.38 3.72 13.60
N LYS A 37 -13.46 3.57 14.38
CA LYS A 37 -13.42 2.90 15.69
C LYS A 37 -13.76 1.42 15.67
N ASN A 38 -14.49 0.96 14.65
CA ASN A 38 -14.98 -0.42 14.52
C ASN A 38 -14.72 -0.97 13.11
N ALA A 39 -14.96 -2.27 12.91
CA ALA A 39 -14.70 -2.94 11.64
C ALA A 39 -15.55 -2.37 10.49
N ARG A 40 -16.80 -1.95 10.75
CA ARG A 40 -17.66 -1.30 9.76
C ARG A 40 -17.12 0.04 9.27
N ASP A 41 -16.62 0.89 10.17
CA ASP A 41 -16.07 2.20 9.80
C ASP A 41 -14.78 2.02 8.99
N GLN A 42 -13.93 1.09 9.41
CA GLN A 42 -12.73 0.71 8.66
C GLN A 42 -13.09 0.14 7.28
N ALA A 43 -14.09 -0.74 7.18
CA ALA A 43 -14.55 -1.28 5.89
C ALA A 43 -15.03 -0.18 4.94
N LYS A 44 -15.86 0.76 5.40
CA LYS A 44 -16.29 1.92 4.59
C LYS A 44 -15.12 2.80 4.15
N TRP A 45 -14.11 2.95 4.98
CA TRP A 45 -12.90 3.68 4.61
C TRP A 45 -12.16 2.94 3.50
N ILE A 46 -11.97 1.62 3.66
CA ILE A 46 -11.33 0.75 2.67
C ILE A 46 -12.08 0.80 1.34
N GLU A 47 -13.41 0.66 1.33
CA GLU A 47 -14.22 0.72 0.10
C GLU A 47 -14.07 2.04 -0.64
N ARG A 48 -13.99 3.17 0.08
CA ARG A 48 -13.76 4.48 -0.54
C ARG A 48 -12.36 4.58 -1.14
N ALA A 49 -11.36 4.07 -0.43
CA ALA A 49 -9.99 4.08 -0.92
C ALA A 49 -9.80 3.12 -2.11
N ASP A 50 -10.46 1.96 -2.09
CA ASP A 50 -10.38 0.95 -3.15
C ASP A 50 -10.96 1.44 -4.48
N LYS A 51 -11.99 2.30 -4.43
CA LYS A 51 -12.51 3.00 -5.63
C LYS A 51 -11.52 3.96 -6.28
N ILE A 52 -10.52 4.42 -5.54
CA ILE A 52 -9.52 5.39 -6.02
C ILE A 52 -8.24 4.65 -6.43
N TYR A 53 -7.82 3.68 -5.64
CA TYR A 53 -6.50 3.04 -5.77
C TYR A 53 -6.54 1.63 -6.35
N HIS A 54 -7.71 0.98 -6.43
CA HIS A 54 -7.89 -0.38 -6.97
C HIS A 54 -6.90 -1.40 -6.38
N PHE A 55 -7.08 -1.77 -5.12
CA PHE A 55 -6.08 -2.54 -4.39
C PHE A 55 -5.94 -3.97 -4.90
N THR A 56 -4.70 -4.35 -5.24
CA THR A 56 -4.36 -5.76 -5.56
C THR A 56 -4.51 -6.68 -4.35
N PHE A 57 -4.18 -6.19 -3.16
CA PHE A 57 -4.38 -6.91 -1.90
C PHE A 57 -4.52 -5.94 -0.73
N ILE A 58 -5.19 -6.45 0.30
CA ILE A 58 -5.45 -5.77 1.55
C ILE A 58 -4.96 -6.69 2.68
N ARG A 59 -4.00 -6.21 3.48
CA ARG A 59 -3.63 -6.91 4.72
C ARG A 59 -4.12 -6.15 5.94
N GLY A 60 -4.43 -6.88 7.00
CA GLY A 60 -4.77 -6.38 8.31
C GLY A 60 -3.75 -6.89 9.33
N ASP A 61 -3.01 -6.02 9.99
CA ASP A 61 -2.39 -6.42 11.27
C ASP A 61 -3.53 -6.79 12.23
N HIS A 62 -3.44 -7.98 12.84
CA HIS A 62 -4.28 -8.32 13.96
C HIS A 62 -3.47 -8.79 15.18
N GLY A 63 -3.74 -8.17 16.33
CA GLY A 63 -3.57 -8.84 17.63
C GLY A 63 -4.63 -9.91 17.86
N ALA A 64 -4.69 -10.49 19.07
CA ALA A 64 -5.69 -11.52 19.42
C ALA A 64 -7.15 -11.07 19.16
N LEU A 65 -7.45 -9.79 19.44
CA LEU A 65 -8.77 -9.19 19.20
C LEU A 65 -8.98 -8.70 17.76
N GLY A 66 -7.90 -8.40 17.02
CA GLY A 66 -7.99 -7.91 15.64
C GLY A 66 -8.50 -8.96 14.66
N LYS A 67 -8.36 -10.26 14.99
CA LYS A 67 -8.84 -11.34 14.12
C LYS A 67 -10.35 -11.26 13.88
N GLY A 68 -11.11 -10.90 14.93
CA GLY A 68 -12.56 -10.70 14.84
C GLY A 68 -12.94 -9.55 13.91
N TYR A 69 -12.16 -8.47 13.88
CA TYR A 69 -12.37 -7.35 12.95
C TYR A 69 -12.19 -7.81 11.50
N LEU A 70 -11.13 -8.58 11.23
CA LEU A 70 -10.90 -9.09 9.87
C LEU A 70 -12.00 -10.08 9.45
N ASP A 71 -12.46 -10.93 10.36
CA ASP A 71 -13.58 -11.85 10.11
C ASP A 71 -14.89 -11.09 9.83
N GLU A 72 -15.17 -10.01 10.57
CA GLU A 72 -16.33 -9.16 10.36
C GLU A 72 -16.27 -8.45 8.99
N MET A 73 -15.13 -7.86 8.64
CA MET A 73 -14.92 -7.21 7.34
C MET A 73 -15.10 -8.18 6.17
N ARG A 74 -14.55 -9.40 6.29
CA ARG A 74 -14.74 -10.44 5.26
C ARG A 74 -16.20 -10.87 5.15
N LYS A 75 -16.84 -11.16 6.29
CA LYS A 75 -18.17 -11.77 6.34
C LYS A 75 -19.30 -10.80 5.98
N TYR A 76 -19.21 -9.56 6.44
CA TYR A 76 -20.31 -8.59 6.35
C TYR A 76 -20.05 -7.44 5.38
N HIS A 77 -18.80 -7.21 4.99
CA HIS A 77 -18.40 -6.12 4.09
C HIS A 77 -17.70 -6.60 2.81
N SER A 78 -17.55 -7.92 2.63
CA SER A 78 -16.92 -8.52 1.45
C SER A 78 -15.52 -7.97 1.13
N ILE A 79 -14.80 -7.47 2.15
CA ILE A 79 -13.46 -6.94 1.96
C ILE A 79 -12.49 -8.12 1.86
N PRO A 80 -11.68 -8.25 0.79
CA PRO A 80 -10.70 -9.32 0.62
C PRO A 80 -9.45 -9.09 1.49
N ILE A 81 -9.66 -8.88 2.79
CA ILE A 81 -8.60 -8.63 3.78
C ILE A 81 -8.06 -9.93 4.37
N SER A 82 -6.74 -9.98 4.55
CA SER A 82 -6.03 -11.14 5.12
C SER A 82 -5.05 -10.67 6.20
N GLY A 83 -4.70 -11.55 7.14
CA GLY A 83 -3.81 -11.19 8.25
C GLY A 83 -2.36 -11.00 7.79
N VAL A 84 -1.63 -10.07 8.43
CA VAL A 84 -0.17 -9.98 8.28
C VAL A 84 0.53 -11.03 9.14
N GLU A 85 1.55 -11.69 8.59
CA GLU A 85 2.40 -12.58 9.36
C GLU A 85 3.47 -11.79 10.12
N LYS A 86 3.45 -11.78 11.46
CA LYS A 86 4.45 -11.08 12.28
C LYS A 86 5.67 -11.95 12.55
N LYS A 87 6.65 -11.93 11.64
CA LYS A 87 7.96 -12.56 11.84
C LYS A 87 9.05 -11.52 11.64
N ASP A 88 10.08 -11.61 12.48
CA ASP A 88 11.32 -10.84 12.38
C ASP A 88 11.13 -9.33 12.10
N LYS A 89 10.32 -8.67 12.93
CA LYS A 89 9.98 -7.25 12.75
C LYS A 89 11.24 -6.37 12.65
N ARG A 90 12.24 -6.63 13.49
CA ARG A 90 13.51 -5.91 13.50
C ARG A 90 14.22 -6.02 12.14
N GLY A 91 14.39 -7.22 11.61
CA GLY A 91 15.04 -7.41 10.31
C GLY A 91 14.32 -6.64 9.20
N TYR A 92 12.98 -6.63 9.21
CA TYR A 92 12.23 -5.83 8.24
C TYR A 92 12.37 -4.32 8.43
N ILE A 93 12.50 -3.82 9.67
CA ILE A 93 12.79 -2.40 9.92
C ILE A 93 14.16 -2.03 9.34
N GLU A 94 15.18 -2.87 9.53
CA GLU A 94 16.51 -2.65 8.94
C GLU A 94 16.43 -2.60 7.41
N LEU A 95 15.74 -3.56 6.78
CA LEU A 95 15.55 -3.58 5.33
C LEU A 95 14.75 -2.37 4.79
N LEU A 96 13.73 -1.91 5.54
CA LEU A 96 12.96 -0.73 5.17
C LEU A 96 13.80 0.55 5.26
N ASN A 97 14.66 0.66 6.29
CA ASN A 97 15.59 1.78 6.44
C ASN A 97 16.62 1.79 5.30
N ASP A 98 17.18 0.63 4.94
CA ASP A 98 18.06 0.50 3.78
C ASP A 98 17.35 0.92 2.48
N ALA A 99 16.06 0.56 2.34
CA ALA A 99 15.27 0.97 1.18
C ALA A 99 15.04 2.49 1.12
N LEU A 100 14.91 3.17 2.27
CA LEU A 100 14.84 4.63 2.34
C LEU A 100 16.19 5.26 1.96
N GLU A 101 17.30 4.75 2.51
CA GLU A 101 18.65 5.25 2.24
C GLU A 101 19.06 5.09 0.77
N THR A 102 18.63 4.00 0.14
CA THR A 102 18.94 3.66 -1.27
C THR A 102 17.90 4.16 -2.27
N HIS A 103 16.93 4.97 -1.83
CA HIS A 103 15.83 5.48 -2.66
C HIS A 103 14.94 4.40 -3.30
N ARG A 104 14.90 3.19 -2.74
CA ARG A 104 13.99 2.10 -3.14
C ARG A 104 12.59 2.23 -2.53
N LEU A 105 12.44 3.00 -1.46
CA LEU A 105 11.16 3.47 -0.96
C LEU A 105 11.06 4.98 -1.19
N VAL A 106 10.09 5.39 -2.00
CA VAL A 106 9.81 6.78 -2.35
C VAL A 106 8.59 7.26 -1.56
N ILE A 107 8.76 8.36 -0.83
CA ILE A 107 7.69 8.98 -0.05
C ILE A 107 6.99 10.04 -0.91
N VAL A 108 5.73 9.78 -1.28
CA VAL A 108 4.93 10.73 -2.06
C VAL A 108 4.41 11.84 -1.15
N ARG A 109 4.50 13.09 -1.62
CA ARG A 109 4.05 14.27 -0.89
C ARG A 109 2.52 14.39 -0.92
N GLY A 110 1.92 14.98 0.13
CA GLY A 110 0.51 15.32 0.15
C GLY A 110 -0.41 14.22 0.67
N GLY A 111 0.12 13.28 1.45
CA GLY A 111 -0.66 12.21 2.06
C GLY A 111 0.09 11.31 3.04
N THR A 112 1.38 11.55 3.30
CA THR A 112 2.26 10.67 4.10
C THR A 112 2.75 11.34 5.39
N GLU A 113 2.15 12.46 5.77
CA GLU A 113 2.59 13.30 6.89
C GLU A 113 2.47 12.57 8.23
N THR A 114 1.47 11.70 8.40
CA THR A 114 1.31 10.88 9.61
C THR A 114 2.51 9.94 9.80
N TRP A 115 2.92 9.26 8.73
CA TRP A 115 4.09 8.38 8.76
C TRP A 115 5.39 9.16 8.97
N GLN A 116 5.59 10.27 8.25
CA GLN A 116 6.79 11.09 8.38
C GLN A 116 6.98 11.59 9.82
N LYS A 117 5.89 11.99 10.48
CA LYS A 117 5.93 12.39 11.88
C LYS A 117 6.36 11.25 12.80
N GLN A 118 5.73 10.08 12.69
CA GLN A 118 6.08 8.94 13.55
C GLN A 118 7.50 8.44 13.28
N ALA A 119 7.87 8.27 12.02
CA ALA A 119 9.20 7.83 11.63
C ALA A 119 10.30 8.79 12.12
N GLY A 120 10.04 10.10 12.12
CA GLY A 120 10.98 11.10 12.65
C GLY A 120 11.06 11.17 14.18
N GLU A 121 10.07 10.63 14.89
CA GLU A 121 10.01 10.63 16.35
C GLU A 121 10.48 9.30 16.95
N LEU A 122 10.33 8.17 16.25
CA LEU A 122 10.60 6.84 16.79
C LEU A 122 12.06 6.64 17.23
N LEU A 123 12.23 6.15 18.45
CA LEU A 123 13.52 5.87 19.05
C LEU A 123 13.68 4.38 19.33
N TRP A 124 14.93 3.92 19.30
CA TRP A 124 15.29 2.61 19.83
C TRP A 124 15.32 2.65 21.36
N LYS A 125 14.92 1.55 22.00
CA LYS A 125 14.97 1.39 23.46
C LYS A 125 16.41 1.49 24.01
N ASP A 126 17.37 0.97 23.24
CA ASP A 126 18.78 0.94 23.58
C ASP A 126 19.68 0.96 22.32
N GLU A 127 20.99 1.05 22.52
CA GLU A 127 21.98 1.04 21.42
C GLU A 127 22.06 -0.29 20.67
N ARG A 128 21.53 -1.40 21.23
CA ARG A 128 21.50 -2.70 20.53
C ARG A 128 20.41 -2.74 19.47
N ARG A 129 19.47 -1.77 19.49
CA ARG A 129 18.39 -1.60 18.49
C ARG A 129 17.58 -2.88 18.29
N LEU A 130 17.30 -3.57 19.40
CA LEU A 130 16.53 -4.82 19.39
C LEU A 130 15.01 -4.57 19.43
N GLU A 131 14.62 -3.50 20.13
CA GLU A 131 13.22 -3.14 20.37
C GLU A 131 13.07 -1.63 20.23
N GLU A 132 11.95 -1.21 19.64
CA GLU A 132 11.53 0.20 19.66
C GLU A 132 11.25 0.63 21.10
N MET A 133 11.40 1.93 21.38
CA MET A 133 11.11 2.52 22.69
C MET A 133 9.62 2.29 23.03
N PRO A 134 9.31 1.62 24.16
CA PRO A 134 7.93 1.36 24.54
C PRO A 134 7.11 2.63 24.73
N GLY A 135 5.84 2.60 24.31
CA GLY A 135 4.89 3.70 24.49
C GLY A 135 4.97 4.81 23.43
N MET A 136 5.88 4.70 22.46
CA MET A 136 5.88 5.57 21.30
C MET A 136 4.80 5.17 20.29
N ARG A 137 4.23 6.16 19.60
CA ARG A 137 3.26 5.91 18.52
C ARG A 137 3.98 5.43 17.27
N ASN A 138 3.64 4.24 16.81
CA ASN A 138 4.25 3.63 15.63
C ASN A 138 3.22 2.98 14.67
N HIS A 139 1.92 3.20 14.86
CA HIS A 139 0.87 2.50 14.11
C HIS A 139 0.99 2.71 12.59
N SER A 140 1.22 3.95 12.15
CA SER A 140 1.43 4.23 10.72
C SER A 140 2.74 3.63 10.19
N CYS A 141 3.79 3.56 11.02
CA CYS A 141 5.06 2.94 10.66
C CYS A 141 4.91 1.43 10.52
N ASP A 142 4.18 0.78 11.43
CA ASP A 142 3.87 -0.64 11.38
C ASP A 142 3.01 -0.97 10.15
N ALA A 143 1.94 -0.19 9.91
CA ALA A 143 1.12 -0.34 8.70
C ALA A 143 1.95 -0.23 7.42
N ALA A 144 2.83 0.77 7.32
CA ALA A 144 3.70 0.98 6.16
C ALA A 144 4.74 -0.14 6.00
N LEU A 145 5.34 -0.60 7.10
CA LEU A 145 6.31 -1.70 7.11
C LEU A 145 5.69 -2.99 6.56
N TYR A 146 4.49 -3.32 7.03
CA TYR A 146 3.78 -4.51 6.56
C TYR A 146 3.32 -4.37 5.11
N ALA A 147 2.92 -3.17 4.69
CA ALA A 147 2.62 -2.93 3.27
C ALA A 147 3.82 -3.10 2.37
N TRP A 148 4.96 -2.57 2.80
CA TRP A 148 6.19 -2.62 2.04
C TRP A 148 6.71 -4.05 1.91
N ARG A 149 6.60 -4.86 2.97
CA ARG A 149 6.98 -6.28 2.94
C ARG A 149 6.19 -7.09 1.90
N GLU A 150 4.93 -6.72 1.69
CA GLU A 150 4.05 -7.39 0.73
C GLU A 150 4.24 -6.88 -0.70
N ALA A 151 4.79 -5.68 -0.85
CA ALA A 151 5.18 -5.14 -2.15
C ALA A 151 6.36 -5.96 -2.69
N LYS A 152 6.12 -6.79 -3.70
CA LYS A 152 7.12 -7.67 -4.33
C LYS A 152 8.09 -6.93 -5.25
N HIS A 153 8.41 -5.67 -4.97
CA HIS A 153 9.32 -4.87 -5.77
C HIS A 153 10.73 -5.47 -5.89
N TYR A 154 11.16 -6.25 -4.90
CA TYR A 154 12.43 -6.99 -4.95
C TYR A 154 12.47 -8.08 -6.04
N SER A 155 11.31 -8.49 -6.58
CA SER A 155 11.24 -9.40 -7.74
C SER A 155 11.12 -8.64 -9.06
N HIS A 156 11.47 -7.35 -9.10
CA HIS A 156 11.54 -6.56 -10.32
C HIS A 156 12.51 -7.21 -11.31
N GLU A 157 12.04 -7.38 -12.54
CA GLU A 157 12.87 -7.73 -13.68
C GLU A 157 13.01 -6.50 -14.57
N THR A 158 14.24 -6.08 -14.85
CA THR A 158 14.46 -4.99 -15.79
C THR A 158 13.93 -5.43 -17.14
N ARG A 159 12.80 -4.86 -17.54
CA ARG A 159 12.24 -5.11 -18.87
C ARG A 159 13.27 -4.63 -19.88
N GLU A 160 13.75 -5.52 -20.75
CA GLU A 160 14.60 -5.08 -21.84
C GLU A 160 13.86 -3.98 -22.61
N PRO A 161 14.52 -2.87 -22.95
CA PRO A 161 13.88 -1.84 -23.75
C PRO A 161 13.34 -2.53 -25.00
N LYS A 162 12.05 -2.29 -25.32
CA LYS A 162 11.45 -2.84 -26.54
C LYS A 162 12.43 -2.57 -27.69
N PRO A 163 12.78 -3.59 -28.50
CA PRO A 163 13.62 -3.35 -29.67
C PRO A 163 13.01 -2.19 -30.45
N LYS A 164 13.86 -1.26 -30.92
CA LYS A 164 13.38 -0.21 -31.80
C LYS A 164 12.79 -0.89 -33.02
N LEU A 165 11.47 -0.83 -33.13
CA LEU A 165 10.76 -1.28 -34.30
C LEU A 165 11.29 -0.46 -35.48
N ASP A 166 11.45 -1.12 -36.62
CA ASP A 166 11.67 -0.37 -37.84
C ASP A 166 10.42 0.44 -38.22
N ALA A 167 10.52 1.31 -39.22
CA ALA A 167 9.43 2.21 -39.58
C ALA A 167 8.15 1.47 -40.03
N ILE A 168 8.27 0.21 -40.48
CA ILE A 168 7.14 -0.62 -40.91
C ILE A 168 6.49 -1.23 -39.68
N GLU A 169 7.28 -1.85 -38.82
CA GLU A 169 6.83 -2.47 -37.57
C GLU A 169 6.17 -1.45 -36.62
N GLN A 170 6.68 -0.21 -36.59
CA GLN A 170 6.07 0.86 -35.79
C GLN A 170 4.69 1.27 -36.36
N ALA A 171 4.56 1.39 -37.68
CA ALA A 171 3.30 1.74 -38.32
C ALA A 171 2.24 0.64 -38.17
N GLU A 172 2.65 -0.63 -38.16
CA GLU A 172 1.76 -1.76 -37.90
C GLU A 172 1.28 -1.78 -36.44
N MET A 173 2.16 -1.49 -35.47
CA MET A 173 1.78 -1.45 -34.06
C MET A 173 0.89 -0.24 -33.74
N ASP A 174 1.18 0.93 -34.32
CA ASP A 174 0.36 2.13 -34.17
C ASP A 174 -1.06 1.90 -34.76
N ALA A 175 -1.19 1.19 -35.89
CA ALA A 175 -2.48 0.84 -36.47
C ALA A 175 -3.31 -0.13 -35.61
N ILE A 176 -2.65 -1.07 -34.94
CA ILE A 176 -3.30 -2.01 -34.01
C ILE A 176 -3.75 -1.28 -32.73
N ASP A 177 -2.93 -0.39 -32.18
CA ASP A 177 -3.26 0.42 -31.02
C ASP A 177 -4.43 1.37 -31.32
N ASP A 178 -4.47 1.98 -32.51
CA ASP A 178 -5.60 2.79 -32.98
C ASP A 178 -6.90 1.98 -33.12
N GLU A 179 -6.81 0.74 -33.64
CA GLU A 179 -7.97 -0.16 -33.75
C GLU A 179 -8.48 -0.62 -32.38
N LEU A 180 -7.58 -0.90 -31.43
CA LEU A 180 -7.92 -1.23 -30.04
C LEU A 180 -8.54 -0.02 -29.31
N ALA A 181 -7.99 1.17 -29.47
CA ALA A 181 -8.54 2.39 -28.89
C ALA A 181 -9.94 2.71 -29.44
N ALA A 182 -10.19 2.44 -30.73
CA ALA A 182 -11.52 2.57 -31.32
C ALA A 182 -12.52 1.57 -30.73
N LEU A 183 -12.08 0.35 -30.41
CA LEU A 183 -12.93 -0.67 -29.76
C LEU A 183 -13.20 -0.36 -28.27
N GLU A 184 -12.27 0.28 -27.57
CA GLU A 184 -12.47 0.69 -26.16
C GLU A 184 -13.46 1.85 -26.01
N LEU A 185 -13.57 2.73 -27.01
CA LEU A 185 -14.49 3.87 -27.00
C LEU A 185 -15.97 3.48 -27.15
N ASP A 186 -16.27 2.32 -27.75
CA ASP A 186 -17.64 1.79 -27.85
C ASP A 186 -18.11 1.08 -26.55
N GLY A 187 -17.21 0.85 -25.59
CA GLY A 187 -17.48 0.08 -24.37
C GLY A 187 -17.76 0.89 -23.10
N CYS A 188 -17.60 2.22 -23.09
CA CYS A 188 -17.65 3.00 -21.85
C CYS A 188 -18.35 4.36 -21.99
N GLN A 189 -19.69 4.37 -22.00
CA GLN A 189 -20.43 5.57 -21.59
C GLN A 189 -20.43 5.65 -20.05
N LEU A 190 -19.48 6.40 -19.50
CA LEU A 190 -19.53 6.84 -18.10
C LEU A 190 -20.72 7.80 -17.92
N PRO A 191 -21.57 7.65 -16.89
CA PRO A 191 -22.62 8.63 -16.60
C PRO A 191 -22.03 9.97 -16.18
N ASP A 192 -22.50 11.04 -16.82
CA ASP A 192 -22.28 12.43 -16.45
C ASP A 192 -22.86 12.71 -15.04
N CYS A 193 -22.07 12.53 -13.99
CA CYS A 193 -22.44 13.00 -12.66
C CYS A 193 -21.24 13.52 -11.85
N TYR A 194 -20.55 14.53 -12.40
CA TYR A 194 -19.79 15.50 -11.60
C TYR A 194 -19.98 16.92 -12.16
N ARG A 195 -21.03 17.60 -11.66
CA ARG A 195 -21.07 19.06 -11.45
C ARG A 195 -21.43 19.30 -9.99
#